data_AF-A0A2N5JLC7-F1
#
_entry.id   AF-A0A2N5JLC7-F1
#
_cell.length_a   1.000
_cell.length_b   1.000
_cell.length_c   1.000
_cell.angle_alpha   90.00
_cell.angle_beta   90.00
_cell.angle_gamma   90.00
#
_symmetry.space_group_name_H-M   'P 1'
#
loop_
_entity.id
_entity.type
_entity.pdbx_description
1 polymer ?
#
loop_
_entity_poly.entity_id
_entity_poly.type
_entity_poly.pdbx_seq_one_letter_code
_entity_poly.pdbx_strand_id
1 'polypeptide(L)' 'LGAVFNLGHDWAQLGPLRPHIRADHARGLYWIGGAVHPGSGLMTILEAARSATTFITEDVPIAQPLAAVALP' A
#
# COMPACT_ATOMS: atom_id res chain seq x y z
N LEU A 1 16.90 -18.07 6.93
CA LEU A 1 15.99 -17.19 7.68
C LEU A 1 15.38 -16.20 6.70
N GLY A 2 14.10 -15.83 6.86
CA GLY A 2 13.40 -14.88 5.98
C GLY A 2 13.23 -13.49 6.61
N ALA A 3 12.99 -12.47 5.78
CA ALA A 3 12.73 -11.10 6.24
C ALA A 3 11.26 -10.94 6.63
N VAL A 4 10.90 -11.33 7.86
CA VAL A 4 9.52 -11.28 8.39
C VAL A 4 8.88 -9.89 8.24
N PHE A 5 9.68 -8.83 8.27
CA PHE A 5 9.24 -7.43 8.15
C PHE A 5 9.74 -6.72 6.88
N ASN A 6 10.26 -7.47 5.92
CA ASN A 6 10.77 -6.98 4.63
C ASN A 6 12.02 -6.07 4.73
N LEU A 7 11.88 -4.84 5.22
CA LEU A 7 12.97 -3.86 5.33
C LEU A 7 13.64 -3.89 6.71
N GLY A 8 14.90 -3.42 6.76
CA GLY A 8 15.64 -3.13 7.98
C GLY A 8 14.96 -2.04 8.81
N HIS A 9 15.05 -2.17 10.14
CA HIS A 9 14.46 -1.21 11.07
C HIS A 9 15.46 -0.12 11.43
N ASP A 10 15.88 0.61 10.40
CA ASP A 10 16.82 1.71 10.50
C ASP A 10 16.30 2.93 9.74
N TRP A 11 16.87 4.09 10.05
CA TRP A 11 16.43 5.36 9.48
C TRP A 11 16.70 5.48 7.97
N ALA A 12 17.58 4.65 7.40
CA ALA A 12 17.89 4.69 5.98
C ALA A 12 16.88 3.90 5.13
N GLN A 13 16.02 3.06 5.73
CA GLN A 13 15.04 2.24 5.02
C GLN A 13 13.58 2.51 5.42
N LEU A 14 13.34 3.31 6.46
CA LEU A 14 12.01 3.55 7.04
C LEU A 14 11.43 4.93 6.71
N GLY A 15 10.18 5.13 7.12
CA GLY A 15 9.50 6.41 7.05
C GLY A 15 9.31 6.88 5.61
N PRO A 16 9.71 8.13 5.27
CA PRO A 16 9.58 8.68 3.92
C PRO A 16 10.38 7.94 2.84
N LEU A 17 11.39 7.15 3.24
CA LEU A 17 12.22 6.39 2.29
C LEU A 17 11.59 5.07 1.85
N ARG A 18 10.45 4.70 2.43
CA ARG A 18 9.68 3.55 1.97
C ARG A 18 9.12 3.83 0.57
N PRO A 19 9.10 2.84 -0.33
CA PRO A 19 8.39 2.94 -1.59
C PRO A 19 6.96 3.44 -1.40
N HIS A 20 6.50 4.30 -2.32
CA HIS A 20 5.13 4.76 -2.36
C HIS A 20 4.17 3.67 -2.85
N ILE A 21 2.92 3.77 -2.42
CA ILE A 21 1.87 2.85 -2.87
C ILE A 21 1.60 3.03 -4.36
N ARG A 22 1.36 4.25 -4.85
CA ARG A 22 1.24 4.54 -6.29
C ARG A 22 2.66 4.63 -6.88
N ALA A 23 2.96 3.86 -7.92
CA ALA A 23 4.30 3.84 -8.51
C ALA A 23 4.62 5.14 -9.27
N ASP A 24 5.76 5.76 -8.96
CA ASP A 24 6.16 7.05 -9.57
C ASP A 24 6.49 6.94 -11.07
N HIS A 25 6.90 5.75 -11.53
CA HIS A 25 7.40 5.52 -12.88
C HIS A 25 6.52 4.61 -13.75
N ALA A 26 5.39 4.14 -13.22
CA ALA A 26 4.50 3.22 -13.93
C ALA A 26 3.03 3.52 -13.61
N ARG A 27 2.29 4.01 -14.60
CA ARG A 27 0.86 4.32 -14.46
C ARG A 27 0.06 3.05 -14.21
N GLY A 28 -0.85 3.08 -13.24
CA GLY A 28 -1.73 1.96 -12.92
C GLY A 28 -1.03 0.82 -12.17
N LEU A 29 0.19 1.03 -11.69
CA LEU A 29 0.91 0.09 -10.83
C LEU A 29 0.87 0.57 -9.38
N TYR A 30 0.43 -0.31 -8.48
CA TYR A 30 0.32 -0.03 -7.06
C TYR A 30 0.99 -1.13 -6.24
N TRP A 31 1.72 -0.73 -5.22
CA TRP A 31 2.44 -1.60 -4.31
C TRP A 31 1.71 -1.72 -2.98
N ILE A 32 1.63 -2.93 -2.45
CA ILE A 32 1.13 -3.22 -1.11
C ILE A 32 2.10 -4.17 -0.39
N GLY A 33 2.00 -4.25 0.93
CA GLY A 33 2.83 -5.15 1.74
C GLY A 33 3.86 -4.43 2.60
N GLY A 34 4.70 -5.20 3.31
CA GLY A 34 5.50 -4.69 4.42
C GLY A 34 6.70 -3.79 4.08
N ALA A 35 7.09 -3.67 2.81
CA ALA A 35 8.11 -2.70 2.37
C ALA A 35 7.54 -1.32 2.10
N VAL A 36 6.25 -1.23 1.78
CA VAL A 36 5.60 0.00 1.32
C VAL A 36 5.20 0.84 2.54
N HIS A 37 4.96 2.14 2.35
CA HIS A 37 4.26 2.95 3.34
C HIS A 37 2.88 2.33 3.67
N PRO A 38 2.42 2.28 4.94
CA PRO A 38 3.02 2.88 6.14
C PRO A 38 4.06 2.01 6.85
N GLY A 39 4.12 0.69 6.59
CA GLY A 39 4.97 -0.16 7.39
C GLY A 39 4.82 -1.66 7.17
N SER A 40 5.58 -2.40 7.95
CA SER A 40 5.45 -3.84 8.11
C SER A 40 4.48 -4.20 9.25
N GLY A 41 3.90 -5.40 9.20
CA GLY A 41 2.89 -5.88 10.14
C GLY A 41 1.50 -5.95 9.52
N LEU A 42 0.62 -6.79 10.07
CA LEU A 42 -0.68 -7.07 9.45
C LEU A 42 -1.53 -5.80 9.27
N MET A 43 -1.64 -4.97 10.31
CA MET A 43 -2.50 -3.78 10.28
C MET A 43 -1.99 -2.73 9.28
N THR A 44 -0.68 -2.51 9.22
CA THR A 44 -0.06 -1.57 8.27
C THR A 44 -0.15 -2.08 6.84
N ILE A 45 -0.08 -3.40 6.62
CA ILE A 45 -0.30 -4.02 5.31
C ILE A 45 -1.76 -3.85 4.86
N LEU A 46 -2.72 -4.06 5.75
CA LEU A 46 -4.14 -3.85 5.45
C LEU A 46 -4.44 -2.37 5.14
N GLU A 47 -3.80 -1.45 5.85
CA GLU A 47 -3.93 -0.01 5.58
C GLU A 47 -3.31 0.39 4.23
N ALA A 48 -2.14 -0.17 3.88
CA ALA A 48 -1.55 0.01 2.56
C ALA A 48 -2.50 -0.49 1.45
N ALA A 49 -3.18 -1.63 1.68
CA ALA A 49 -4.17 -2.15 0.75
C ALA A 49 -5.39 -1.21 0.60
N ARG A 50 -5.92 -0.68 1.72
CA ARG A 50 -7.00 0.32 1.69
C ARG A 50 -6.58 1.55 0.89
N SER A 51 -5.42 2.12 1.20
CA SER A 51 -4.90 3.29 0.49
C SER A 51 -4.69 3.01 -1.01
N ALA A 52 -4.21 1.82 -1.37
CA ALA A 52 -4.11 1.41 -2.77
C ALA A 52 -5.48 1.42 -3.48
N THR A 53 -6.55 0.93 -2.84
CA THR A 53 -7.89 0.99 -3.43
C THR A 53 -8.40 2.41 -3.66
N THR A 54 -8.08 3.34 -2.75
CA THR A 54 -8.37 4.77 -2.94
C THR A 54 -7.62 5.31 -4.15
N PHE A 55 -6.31 5.07 -4.26
CA PHE A 55 -5.52 5.54 -5.40
C PHE A 55 -5.99 4.94 -6.73
N ILE A 56 -6.37 3.66 -6.75
CA ILE A 56 -6.96 3.02 -7.93
C ILE A 56 -8.26 3.70 -8.34
N THR A 57 -9.13 4.02 -7.36
CA THR A 57 -10.41 4.71 -7.60
C THR A 57 -10.21 6.12 -8.16
N GLU A 58 -9.16 6.82 -7.74
CA GLU A 58 -8.79 8.13 -8.28
C GLU A 58 -8.26 8.04 -9.71
N ASP A 59 -7.48 7.01 -10.03
CA ASP A 59 -6.78 6.90 -11.32
C ASP A 59 -7.58 6.19 -12.41
N VAL A 60 -8.53 5.33 -12.03
CA VAL A 60 -9.28 4.47 -12.94
C VAL A 60 -10.77 4.83 -12.89
N PRO A 61 -11.40 5.19 -14.04
CA PRO A 61 -12.83 5.43 -14.10
C PRO A 61 -13.61 4.17 -13.73
N ILE A 62 -14.37 4.21 -12.64
CA ILE A 62 -15.18 3.06 -12.21
C ILE A 62 -16.56 3.15 -12.87
N ALA A 63 -16.94 2.11 -13.64
CA ALA A 63 -18.24 2.06 -14.32
C ALA A 63 -19.44 1.94 -13.37
N GLN A 64 -19.22 1.46 -12.14
CA GLN A 64 -20.19 1.45 -11.04
C GLN A 64 -19.42 1.51 -9.71
N PRO A 65 -19.86 2.28 -8.69
CA PRO A 65 -19.25 2.19 -7.37
C PRO A 65 -19.45 0.76 -6.84
N LEU A 66 -18.36 0.12 -6.39
CA LEU A 66 -18.47 -1.10 -5.60
C LEU A 66 -19.36 -0.78 -4.39
N ALA A 67 -20.48 -1.48 -4.25
CA ALA A 67 -21.33 -1.36 -3.08
C ALA A 67 -20.43 -1.47 -1.83
N ALA A 68 -20.49 -0.48 -0.94
CA ALA A 68 -19.73 -0.50 0.29
C ALA A 68 -20.06 -1.82 1.01
N VAL A 69 -19.11 -2.76 1.01
CA VAL A 69 -19.20 -3.94 1.87
C VAL A 69 -19.10 -3.38 3.28
N ALA A 70 -20.26 -3.22 3.93
CA ALA A 70 -20.32 -2.92 5.34
C ALA A 70 -19.62 -4.07 6.06
N LEU A 71 -18.39 -3.80 6.52
CA LEU A 71 -17.72 -4.69 7.46
C LEU A 71 -18.57 -4.68 8.75
N PRO A 72 -18.86 -5.84 9.35
CA PRO A 72 -19.63 -5.92 10.59
C PRO A 72 -18.98 -5.17 11.75
#